data_AF-A0A397Q872-F1
#
_entry.id   AF-A0A397Q872-F1
#
_cell.length_a   1.000
_cell.length_b   1.000
_cell.length_c   1.000
_cell.angle_alpha   90.00
_cell.angle_beta   90.00
_cell.angle_gamma   90.00
#
_symmetry.space_group_name_H-M   'P 1'
#
loop_
_entity.id
_entity.type
_entity.pdbx_description
1 polymer ?
#
loop_
_entity_poly.entity_id
_entity_poly.type
_entity_poly.pdbx_seq_one_letter_code
_entity_poly.pdbx_strand_id
1 'polypeptide(L)'
;MMRLLSVIGHIIRELSAVIMAVFIGIFFFSGWEIEFATQEEAIFYSFMAAIFLFAYLWLQSGGIALTGVPNSLAMATDAIFSIIPLIPLLFAFFEYAGGDLQMSYFQFYFGIAMLVALLFDVVVNLTLMIRLSRRYLGESGLE
;
A
#
# COMPACT_ATOMS: atom_id res chain seq x y z
N MET A 1 -1.25 28.33 -3.34
CA MET A 1 -0.12 27.46 -2.94
C MET A 1 -0.59 26.18 -2.23
N MET A 2 -1.41 26.25 -1.17
CA MET A 2 -1.90 25.05 -0.45
C MET A 2 -2.72 24.06 -1.31
N ARG A 3 -3.56 24.54 -2.25
CA ARG A 3 -4.31 23.65 -3.17
C ARG A 3 -3.41 22.83 -4.09
N LEU A 4 -2.33 23.42 -4.60
CA LEU A 4 -1.41 22.74 -5.50
C LEU A 4 -0.65 21.62 -4.77
N LEU A 5 -0.19 21.88 -3.54
CA LEU A 5 0.46 20.88 -2.69
C LEU A 5 -0.46 19.69 -2.37
N SER A 6 -1.75 19.96 -2.12
CA SER A 6 -2.74 18.91 -1.85
C SER A 6 -3.00 18.02 -3.08
N VAL A 7 -3.08 18.62 -4.28
CA VAL A 7 -3.24 17.88 -5.54
C VAL A 7 -2.01 17.03 -5.87
N ILE A 8 -0.81 17.61 -5.75
CA ILE A 8 0.44 16.87 -5.99
C ILE A 8 0.58 15.71 -4.98
N GLY A 9 0.29 15.97 -3.70
CA GLY A 9 0.31 14.95 -2.67
C GLY A 9 -0.64 13.80 -2.97
N HIS A 10 -1.84 14.10 -3.46
CA HIS A 10 -2.82 13.09 -3.86
C HIS A 10 -2.32 12.23 -5.04
N ILE A 11 -1.79 12.85 -6.10
CA ILE A 11 -1.24 12.12 -7.25
C ILE A 11 -0.09 11.19 -6.81
N ILE A 12 0.79 11.66 -5.92
CA ILE A 12 1.91 10.86 -5.42
C ILE A 12 1.41 9.63 -4.65
N ARG A 13 0.33 9.74 -3.88
CA ARG A 13 -0.27 8.61 -3.14
C ARG A 13 -0.90 7.57 -4.06
N GLU A 14 -1.63 8.01 -5.07
CA GLU A 14 -2.22 7.09 -6.06
C GLU A 14 -1.13 6.38 -6.85
N LEU A 15 -0.10 7.12 -7.29
CA LEU A 15 1.05 6.54 -7.99
C LEU A 15 1.83 5.56 -7.10
N SER A 16 2.03 5.86 -5.82
CA SER A 16 2.77 4.97 -4.92
C SER A 16 2.03 3.63 -4.72
N ALA A 17 0.70 3.64 -4.66
CA ALA A 17 -0.09 2.41 -4.62
C ALA A 17 0.04 1.58 -5.90
N VAL A 18 0.02 2.22 -7.08
CA VAL A 18 0.22 1.49 -8.35
C VAL A 18 1.63 0.90 -8.42
N ILE A 19 2.65 1.68 -8.05
CA ILE A 19 4.05 1.22 -8.01
C ILE A 19 4.20 0.04 -7.03
N MET A 20 3.56 0.11 -5.86
CA MET A 20 3.59 -0.98 -4.89
C MET A 20 2.92 -2.25 -5.42
N ALA A 21 1.79 -2.13 -6.13
CA ALA A 21 1.14 -3.26 -6.76
C ALA A 21 2.02 -3.92 -7.85
N VAL A 22 2.70 -3.10 -8.67
CA VAL A 22 3.66 -3.59 -9.66
C VAL A 22 4.84 -4.28 -8.98
N PHE A 23 5.38 -3.70 -7.91
CA PHE A 23 6.44 -4.30 -7.12
C PHE A 23 6.03 -5.66 -6.58
N ILE A 24 4.85 -5.79 -5.98
CA ILE A 24 4.31 -7.08 -5.49
C ILE A 24 4.15 -8.07 -6.64
N GLY A 25 3.62 -7.63 -7.77
CA GLY A 25 3.48 -8.45 -8.97
C GLY A 25 4.82 -9.02 -9.43
N ILE A 26 5.86 -8.20 -9.52
CA ILE A 26 7.21 -8.65 -9.86
C ILE A 26 7.74 -9.58 -8.76
N PHE A 27 7.68 -9.15 -7.51
CA PHE A 27 8.24 -9.86 -6.36
C PHE A 27 7.73 -11.30 -6.22
N PHE A 28 6.45 -11.55 -6.50
CA PHE A 28 5.86 -12.89 -6.43
C PHE A 28 5.83 -13.63 -7.78
N PHE A 29 5.60 -12.95 -8.91
CA PHE A 29 5.30 -13.63 -10.18
C PHE A 29 6.42 -13.56 -11.23
N SER A 30 7.45 -12.72 -11.07
CA SER A 30 8.55 -12.68 -12.04
C SER A 30 9.57 -13.81 -11.85
N GLY A 31 9.21 -14.88 -11.15
CA GLY A 31 10.07 -16.04 -10.93
C GLY A 31 11.33 -15.71 -10.13
N TRP A 32 11.28 -14.71 -9.24
CA TRP A 32 12.30 -14.49 -8.23
C TRP A 32 12.23 -15.66 -7.23
N GLU A 33 12.67 -16.84 -7.63
CA GLU A 33 13.15 -17.84 -6.68
C GLU A 33 14.40 -17.24 -6.06
N ILE A 34 14.21 -16.44 -5.02
CA ILE A 34 15.33 -15.79 -4.34
C ILE A 34 16.02 -16.85 -3.49
N GLU A 35 16.79 -17.70 -4.14
CA GLU A 35 17.84 -18.48 -3.50
C GLU A 35 19.00 -17.53 -3.23
N PHE A 36 19.13 -17.09 -1.97
CA PHE A 36 20.24 -16.26 -1.57
C PHE A 36 21.52 -17.11 -1.58
N ALA A 37 22.46 -16.80 -2.48
CA ALA A 37 23.74 -17.50 -2.54
C ALA A 37 24.62 -17.15 -1.35
N THR A 38 24.42 -15.96 -0.77
CA THR A 38 25.18 -15.48 0.40
C THR A 38 24.28 -14.82 1.45
N GLN A 39 24.76 -14.79 2.70
CA GLN A 39 24.10 -14.07 3.78
C GLN A 39 24.02 -12.55 3.50
N GLU A 40 25.03 -11.99 2.83
CA GLU A 40 25.08 -10.57 2.48
C GLU A 40 23.98 -10.20 1.49
N GLU A 41 23.75 -11.03 0.47
CA GLU A 41 22.63 -10.86 -0.46
C GLU A 41 21.28 -10.94 0.26
N ALA A 42 21.09 -11.93 1.13
CA ALA A 42 19.85 -12.07 1.91
C ALA A 42 19.53 -10.80 2.72
N ILE A 43 20.54 -10.23 3.38
CA ILE A 43 20.40 -8.98 4.14
C ILE A 43 20.06 -7.82 3.21
N PHE A 44 20.78 -7.68 2.10
CA PHE A 44 20.57 -6.59 1.15
C PHE A 44 19.14 -6.60 0.58
N TYR A 45 18.67 -7.73 0.05
CA TYR A 45 17.33 -7.84 -0.52
C TYR A 45 16.23 -7.65 0.53
N SER A 46 16.43 -8.19 1.75
CA SER A 46 15.49 -7.97 2.86
C SER A 46 15.38 -6.49 3.21
N PHE A 47 16.52 -5.79 3.27
CA PHE A 47 16.57 -4.37 3.57
C PHE A 47 15.93 -3.53 2.46
N MET A 48 16.20 -3.84 1.19
CA MET A 48 15.59 -3.17 0.06
C MET A 48 14.08 -3.37 0.02
N ALA A 49 13.60 -4.60 0.23
CA ALA A 49 12.17 -4.90 0.28
C ALA A 49 11.47 -4.15 1.42
N ALA A 50 12.10 -4.10 2.60
CA ALA A 50 11.61 -3.31 3.72
C ALA A 50 11.55 -1.81 3.38
N ILE A 51 12.58 -1.24 2.76
CA ILE A 51 12.59 0.17 2.31
C ILE A 51 11.41 0.44 1.39
N PHE A 52 11.13 -0.43 0.42
CA PHE A 52 10.00 -0.25 -0.50
C PHE A 52 8.66 -0.21 0.25
N LEU A 53 8.43 -1.15 1.17
CA LEU A 53 7.22 -1.18 1.98
C LEU A 53 7.09 0.07 2.86
N PHE A 54 8.16 0.48 3.54
CA PHE A 54 8.14 1.67 4.39
C PHE A 54 7.97 2.96 3.59
N ALA A 55 8.60 3.08 2.42
CA ALA A 55 8.43 4.21 1.53
C ALA A 55 6.98 4.32 1.05
N TYR A 56 6.35 3.20 0.68
CA TYR A 56 4.94 3.17 0.33
C TYR A 56 4.05 3.64 1.50
N LEU A 57 4.21 3.08 2.70
CA LEU A 57 3.42 3.45 3.88
C LEU A 57 3.60 4.93 4.25
N TRP A 58 4.83 5.43 4.16
CA TRP A 58 5.12 6.84 4.39
C TRP A 58 4.44 7.74 3.36
N LEU A 59 4.50 7.38 2.07
CA LEU A 59 3.85 8.16 1.02
C LEU A 59 2.33 8.18 1.21
N GLN A 60 1.72 7.06 1.61
CA GLN A 60 0.28 7.02 1.87
C GLN A 60 -0.11 7.81 3.13
N SER A 61 0.28 7.30 4.30
CA SER A 61 -0.16 7.85 5.59
C SER A 61 0.50 9.20 5.91
N GLY A 62 1.80 9.33 5.63
CA GLY A 62 2.54 10.58 5.83
C GLY A 62 2.14 11.65 4.81
N GLY A 63 1.84 11.26 3.57
CA GLY A 63 1.33 12.19 2.54
C GLY A 63 0.01 12.83 2.96
N ILE A 64 -0.94 12.05 3.47
CA ILE A 64 -2.22 12.58 3.99
C ILE A 64 -1.98 13.55 5.16
N ALA A 65 -1.09 13.18 6.10
CA ALA A 65 -0.77 14.03 7.25
C ALA A 65 -0.16 15.38 6.84
N LEU A 66 0.67 15.42 5.80
CA LEU A 66 1.40 16.62 5.37
C LEU A 66 0.59 17.51 4.40
N THR A 67 -0.11 16.91 3.44
CA THR A 67 -0.78 17.67 2.36
C THR A 67 -2.29 17.78 2.55
N GLY A 68 -2.85 17.03 3.51
CA GLY A 68 -4.29 16.87 3.68
C GLY A 68 -4.97 16.20 2.49
N VAL A 69 -6.31 16.19 2.54
CA VAL A 69 -7.19 15.67 1.50
C VAL A 69 -7.92 16.84 0.84
N PRO A 70 -7.90 16.97 -0.50
CA PRO A 70 -8.44 18.16 -1.16
C PRO A 70 -9.97 18.20 -1.21
N ASN A 71 -10.64 17.05 -1.27
CA ASN A 71 -12.11 16.92 -1.28
C ASN A 71 -12.54 15.47 -0.98
N SER A 72 -13.85 15.24 -0.84
CA SER A 72 -14.42 13.91 -0.55
C SER A 72 -14.17 12.87 -1.64
N LEU A 73 -14.10 13.28 -2.92
CA LEU A 73 -13.81 12.37 -4.03
C LEU A 73 -12.37 11.85 -3.95
N ALA A 74 -11.40 12.75 -3.73
CA ALA A 74 -9.99 12.39 -3.54
C ALA A 74 -9.80 11.48 -2.33
N MET A 75 -10.65 11.60 -1.32
CA MET A 75 -10.64 10.68 -0.18
C MET A 75 -11.12 9.28 -0.52
N ALA A 76 -12.21 9.20 -1.29
CA ALA A 76 -12.75 7.94 -1.75
C ALA A 76 -11.76 7.24 -2.69
N THR A 77 -11.07 7.99 -3.55
CA THR A 77 -10.02 7.42 -4.40
C THR A 77 -8.79 7.03 -3.58
N ASP A 78 -8.32 7.83 -2.62
CA ASP A 78 -7.23 7.43 -1.69
C ASP A 78 -7.55 6.08 -1.00
N ALA A 79 -8.80 5.87 -0.56
CA ALA A 79 -9.25 4.60 0.01
C ALA A 79 -9.27 3.45 -1.00
N ILE A 80 -9.73 3.67 -2.24
CA ILE A 80 -9.70 2.65 -3.30
C ILE A 80 -8.25 2.29 -3.64
N PHE A 81 -7.36 3.28 -3.77
CA PHE A 81 -5.97 3.06 -4.10
C PHE A 81 -5.21 2.33 -2.99
N SER A 82 -5.59 2.49 -1.71
CA SER A 82 -5.02 1.67 -0.61
C SER A 82 -5.28 0.17 -0.77
N ILE A 83 -6.31 -0.23 -1.52
CA ILE A 83 -6.66 -1.64 -1.78
C ILE A 83 -5.86 -2.21 -2.95
N ILE A 84 -5.43 -1.38 -3.91
CA ILE A 84 -4.80 -1.84 -5.15
C ILE A 84 -3.59 -2.76 -4.90
N PRO A 85 -2.65 -2.46 -3.99
CA PRO A 85 -1.52 -3.35 -3.67
C PRO A 85 -1.95 -4.69 -3.07
N LEU A 86 -3.10 -4.77 -2.40
CA LEU A 86 -3.59 -6.03 -1.83
C LEU A 86 -4.01 -7.02 -2.92
N ILE A 87 -4.47 -6.55 -4.08
CA ILE A 87 -4.97 -7.42 -5.15
C ILE A 87 -3.90 -8.42 -5.61
N PRO A 88 -2.71 -8.00 -6.10
CA PRO A 88 -1.69 -8.96 -6.51
C PRO A 88 -1.14 -9.77 -5.34
N LEU A 89 -1.12 -9.23 -4.12
CA LEU A 89 -0.63 -9.96 -2.94
C LEU A 89 -1.57 -11.10 -2.55
N LEU A 90 -2.88 -10.82 -2.45
CA LEU A 90 -3.89 -11.82 -2.15
C LEU A 90 -3.95 -12.86 -3.26
N PHE A 91 -3.87 -12.42 -4.52
CA PHE A 91 -3.78 -13.33 -5.66
C PHE A 91 -2.57 -14.27 -5.52
N ALA A 92 -1.39 -13.76 -5.16
CA ALA A 92 -0.21 -14.61 -4.91
C ALA A 92 -0.45 -15.63 -3.80
N PHE A 93 -1.08 -15.23 -2.69
CA PHE A 93 -1.43 -16.18 -1.61
C PHE A 93 -2.45 -17.22 -2.04
N PHE A 94 -3.43 -16.88 -2.88
CA PHE A 94 -4.38 -17.84 -3.43
C PHE A 94 -3.69 -18.86 -4.34
N GLU A 95 -2.84 -18.40 -5.26
CA GLU A 95 -2.06 -19.27 -6.15
C GLU A 95 -1.10 -20.17 -5.36
N TYR A 96 -0.47 -19.65 -4.30
CA TYR A 96 0.37 -20.45 -3.40
C TYR A 96 -0.43 -21.51 -2.63
N ALA A 97 -1.62 -21.16 -2.13
CA ALA A 97 -2.51 -22.12 -1.47
C ALA A 97 -3.07 -23.18 -2.44
N GLY A 98 -3.25 -22.83 -3.71
CA GLY A 98 -3.61 -23.75 -4.79
C GLY A 98 -2.47 -24.68 -5.24
N GLY A 99 -1.23 -24.31 -4.92
CA GLY A 99 -0.02 -25.03 -5.34
C GLY A 99 0.52 -24.61 -6.71
N ASP A 100 -0.08 -23.59 -7.33
CA ASP A 100 0.28 -23.07 -8.65
C ASP A 100 1.45 -22.08 -8.60
N LEU A 101 1.66 -21.45 -7.43
CA LEU A 101 2.80 -20.56 -7.16
C LEU A 101 3.72 -21.17 -6.10
N GLN A 102 5.02 -21.28 -6.41
CA GLN A 102 6.04 -21.59 -5.41
C GLN A 102 6.59 -20.30 -4.81
N MET A 103 6.60 -20.22 -3.48
CA MET A 103 7.22 -19.10 -2.74
C MET A 103 8.40 -19.62 -1.95
N SER A 104 9.52 -18.88 -1.99
CA SER A 104 10.59 -19.08 -1.01
C SER A 104 10.11 -18.72 0.39
N TYR A 105 10.79 -19.21 1.43
CA TYR A 105 10.49 -18.82 2.81
C TYR A 105 10.52 -17.30 2.99
N PHE A 106 11.47 -16.61 2.35
CA PHE A 106 11.55 -15.16 2.41
C PHE A 106 10.32 -14.50 1.78
N GLN A 107 9.92 -14.91 0.58
CA GLN A 107 8.73 -14.36 -0.07
C GLN A 107 7.47 -14.59 0.76
N PHE A 108 7.33 -15.77 1.36
CA PHE A 108 6.18 -16.09 2.21
C PHE A 108 6.11 -15.20 3.46
N TYR A 109 7.19 -15.16 4.26
CA TYR A 109 7.21 -14.36 5.50
C TYR A 109 7.15 -12.85 5.23
N PHE A 110 7.85 -12.39 4.19
CA PHE A 110 7.76 -10.99 3.77
C PHE A 110 6.37 -10.66 3.21
N GLY A 111 5.74 -11.60 2.49
CA GLY A 111 4.35 -11.53 2.05
C GLY A 111 3.37 -11.36 3.20
N ILE A 112 3.55 -12.10 4.29
CA ILE A 112 2.73 -11.93 5.50
C ILE A 112 2.94 -10.54 6.11
N ALA A 113 4.19 -10.08 6.22
CA ALA A 113 4.48 -8.74 6.75
C ALA A 113 3.85 -7.64 5.87
N MET A 114 3.95 -7.77 4.54
CA MET A 114 3.27 -6.88 3.59
C MET A 114 1.76 -6.93 3.76
N LEU A 115 1.17 -8.13 3.90
CA LEU A 115 -0.28 -8.28 4.05
C LEU A 115 -0.78 -7.53 5.28
N VAL A 116 -0.11 -7.71 6.43
CA VAL A 116 -0.45 -7.00 7.67
C VAL A 116 -0.33 -5.48 7.49
N ALA A 117 0.77 -5.01 6.88
CA ALA A 117 1.01 -3.59 6.66
C ALA A 117 -0.02 -2.95 5.71
N LEU A 118 -0.34 -3.62 4.60
CA LEU A 118 -1.32 -3.13 3.62
C LEU A 118 -2.74 -3.16 4.16
N LEU A 119 -3.12 -4.19 4.92
CA LEU A 119 -4.41 -4.21 5.62
C LEU A 119 -4.51 -3.06 6.63
N PHE A 120 -3.43 -2.77 7.34
CA PHE A 120 -3.38 -1.62 8.24
C PHE A 120 -3.56 -0.30 7.48
N ASP A 121 -2.92 -0.12 6.33
CA ASP A 121 -3.09 1.07 5.48
C ASP A 121 -4.54 1.22 5.00
N VAL A 122 -5.18 0.15 4.54
CA VAL A 122 -6.61 0.14 4.17
C VAL A 122 -7.49 0.55 5.35
N VAL A 123 -7.26 -0.03 6.53
CA VAL A 123 -8.04 0.29 7.73
C VAL A 123 -7.88 1.77 8.11
N VAL A 124 -6.67 2.31 8.05
CA VAL A 124 -6.41 3.73 8.32
C VAL A 124 -7.14 4.62 7.32
N ASN A 125 -7.00 4.36 6.01
CA ASN A 125 -7.64 5.15 4.97
C ASN A 125 -9.17 5.10 5.05
N LEU A 126 -9.76 3.92 5.25
CA LEU A 126 -11.21 3.78 5.45
C LEU A 126 -11.68 4.49 6.72
N THR A 127 -10.93 4.40 7.82
CA THR A 127 -11.28 5.07 9.07
C THR A 127 -11.24 6.58 8.92
N LEU A 128 -10.21 7.11 8.25
CA LEU A 128 -10.14 8.52 7.91
C LEU A 128 -11.34 8.92 7.05
N MET A 129 -11.67 8.13 6.03
CA MET A 129 -12.79 8.40 5.13
C MET A 129 -14.11 8.51 5.88
N ILE A 130 -14.40 7.57 6.77
CA ILE A 130 -15.61 7.58 7.60
C ILE A 130 -15.63 8.79 8.53
N ARG A 131 -14.49 9.16 9.14
CA ARG A 131 -14.41 10.29 10.07
C ARG A 131 -14.62 11.63 9.35
N LEU A 132 -13.98 11.82 8.20
CA LEU A 132 -14.12 13.06 7.44
C LEU A 132 -15.48 13.12 6.72
N SER A 133 -16.02 12.00 6.22
CA SER A 133 -17.35 11.99 5.62
C SER A 133 -18.42 12.41 6.64
N ARG A 134 -18.33 11.97 7.90
CA ARG A 134 -19.19 12.47 8.98
C ARG A 134 -19.04 13.97 9.24
N ARG A 135 -17.84 14.53 9.06
CA ARG A 135 -17.61 15.99 9.18
C ARG A 135 -18.22 16.75 8.01
N TYR A 136 -18.11 16.22 6.79
CA TYR A 136 -18.71 16.83 5.59
C TYR A 136 -20.23 16.65 5.50
N LEU A 137 -20.78 15.58 6.08
CA LEU A 137 -22.22 15.27 6.08
C LEU A 137 -22.95 15.72 7.36
N GLY A 138 -22.21 16.01 8.44
CA GLY A 138 -22.75 16.28 9.78
C GLY A 138 -22.66 17.74 10.25
N GLU A 139 -22.13 18.66 9.44
CA GLU A 139 -22.27 20.12 9.63
C GLU A 139 -23.19 20.74 8.56
N SER A 140 -24.02 19.93 7.89
CA SER A 140 -25.17 20.38 7.10
C SER A 140 -26.52 20.10 7.80
N GLY A 141 -26.48 19.79 9.10
CA GLY A 141 -27.63 19.40 9.93
C GLY A 141 -27.67 20.03 11.33
N LEU A 142 -27.18 21.26 11.46
CA LEU A 142 -27.51 22.20 12.53
C LEU A 142 -27.93 23.48 11.78
N GLU A 143 -29.22 23.82 11.65
CA GLU A 143 -30.07 24.36 12.73
C GLU A 143 -29.31 25.26 13.70
#